data_AF-A0A7Y3PKX6-F1
#
_entry.id   AF-A0A7Y3PKX6-F1
#
_cell.length_a   1.000
_cell.length_b   1.000
_cell.length_c   1.000
_cell.angle_alpha   90.00
_cell.angle_beta   90.00
_cell.angle_gamma   90.00
#
_symmetry.space_group_name_H-M   'P 1'
#
loop_
_entity.id
_entity.type
_entity.pdbx_description
1 polymer ?
#
loop_
_entity_poly.entity_id
_entity_poly.type
_entity_poly.pdbx_seq_one_letter_code
_entity_poly.pdbx_strand_id
1 'polypeptide(L)'
;MEQYGYGELAVKVTINGNKISNVSIVGLQVAESYSASIASQVGPMLKSQVISAQSAQINGVSGATYTAQAYITSLQAALAKLQFK
;
A
#
# COMPACT_ATOMS: atom_id res chain seq x y z
N MET A 1 17.88 1.50 7.64
CA MET A 1 16.69 2.37 7.47
C MET A 1 16.76 2.84 6.03
N GLU A 2 16.18 2.08 5.09
CA GLU A 2 16.25 2.46 3.66
C GLU A 2 15.38 3.68 3.43
N GLN A 3 16.02 4.83 3.39
CA GLN A 3 15.41 6.12 3.13
C GLN A 3 15.24 6.28 1.62
N TYR A 4 14.19 5.69 1.05
CA TYR A 4 13.69 6.16 -0.24
C TYR A 4 13.03 7.52 0.03
N GLY A 5 13.79 8.60 -0.18
CA GLY A 5 13.48 9.99 0.20
C GLY A 5 12.25 10.64 -0.47
N TYR A 6 11.21 9.87 -0.74
CA TYR A 6 9.98 10.32 -1.40
C TYR A 6 8.74 10.23 -0.52
N GLY A 7 8.87 9.70 0.71
CA GLY A 7 7.74 9.61 1.64
C GLY A 7 7.68 8.34 2.48
N GLU A 8 7.09 8.44 3.67
CA GLU A 8 6.64 7.29 4.46
C GLU A 8 5.15 7.04 4.23
N LEU A 9 4.81 5.90 3.61
CA LEU A 9 3.43 5.49 3.39
C LEU A 9 3.05 4.41 4.41
N ALA A 10 2.15 4.72 5.33
CA ALA A 10 1.60 3.78 6.29
C ALA A 10 0.25 3.23 5.80
N VAL A 11 0.22 1.92 5.59
CA VAL A 11 -1.02 1.17 5.29
C VAL A 11 -1.51 0.43 6.51
N LYS A 12 -2.84 0.40 6.67
CA LYS A 12 -3.53 -0.45 7.62
C LYS A 12 -4.30 -1.51 6.86
N VAL A 13 -3.96 -2.76 7.15
CA VAL A 13 -4.64 -3.94 6.62
C VAL A 13 -5.53 -4.49 7.71
N THR A 14 -6.76 -4.82 7.33
CA THR A 14 -7.70 -5.56 8.18
C THR A 14 -7.88 -6.94 7.58
N ILE A 15 -7.51 -7.95 8.35
CA ILE A 15 -7.64 -9.35 7.98
C ILE A 15 -8.81 -9.92 8.78
N ASN A 16 -9.69 -10.65 8.10
CA ASN A 16 -10.80 -11.35 8.73
C ASN A 16 -10.66 -12.84 8.44
N GLY A 17 -10.28 -13.62 9.45
CA GLY A 17 -9.89 -15.03 9.28
C GLY A 17 -8.60 -15.15 8.46
N ASN A 18 -8.72 -15.72 7.25
CA ASN A 18 -7.63 -15.93 6.29
C ASN A 18 -7.77 -15.07 5.02
N LYS A 19 -8.48 -13.94 5.08
CA LYS A 19 -8.66 -13.05 3.94
C LYS A 19 -8.50 -11.58 4.29
N ILE A 20 -7.93 -10.81 3.38
CA ILE A 20 -7.86 -9.36 3.45
C ILE A 20 -9.27 -8.82 3.27
N SER A 21 -9.81 -8.24 4.34
CA SER A 21 -11.17 -7.70 4.37
C SER A 21 -11.20 -6.20 4.07
N ASN A 22 -10.18 -5.46 4.49
CA ASN A 22 -10.07 -4.03 4.19
C ASN A 22 -8.61 -3.60 4.13
N VAL A 23 -8.33 -2.61 3.30
CA VAL A 23 -7.03 -1.94 3.26
C VAL A 23 -7.28 -0.45 3.22
N SER A 24 -6.56 0.30 4.05
CA SER A 24 -6.72 1.76 4.13
C SER A 24 -5.37 2.40 4.38
N ILE A 25 -5.09 3.51 3.69
CA ILE A 25 -3.88 4.30 3.93
C ILE A 25 -4.15 5.12 5.18
N VAL A 26 -3.38 4.90 6.24
CA VAL A 26 -3.52 5.60 7.53
C VAL A 26 -2.48 6.71 7.72
N GLY A 27 -1.43 6.70 6.92
CA GLY A 27 -0.46 7.78 6.86
C GLY A 27 0.10 7.88 5.45
N LEU A 28 0.08 9.08 4.90
CA LEU A 28 0.70 9.40 3.63
C LEU A 28 1.63 10.58 3.88
N GLN A 29 2.86 10.29 4.26
CA GLN A 29 3.92 11.26 4.18
C GLN A 29 4.56 11.05 2.82
N VAL A 30 4.44 12.02 1.93
CA VAL A 30 5.17 12.03 0.67
C VAL A 30 6.01 13.30 0.64
N ALA A 31 7.23 13.19 0.11
CA ALA A 31 8.11 14.34 -0.07
C ALA A 31 7.53 15.32 -1.10
N GLU A 32 6.73 14.81 -2.05
CA GLU A 32 6.18 15.59 -3.16
C GLU A 32 4.65 15.60 -3.14
N SER A 33 4.07 16.79 -3.32
CA SER A 33 2.61 16.97 -3.41
C SER A 33 1.98 16.19 -4.57
N TYR A 34 2.72 16.01 -5.67
CA TYR A 34 2.28 15.21 -6.82
C TYR A 34 2.02 13.75 -6.42
N SER A 35 2.95 13.16 -5.68
CA SER A 35 2.81 11.80 -5.14
C SER A 35 1.62 11.69 -4.18
N ALA A 36 1.26 12.78 -3.50
CA ALA A 36 0.12 12.80 -2.57
C ALA A 36 -1.20 12.66 -3.34
N SER A 37 -1.34 13.47 -4.40
CA SER A 37 -2.48 13.45 -5.30
C SER A 37 -2.63 12.11 -6.00
N ILE A 38 -1.52 11.55 -6.49
CA ILE A 38 -1.48 10.21 -7.09
C ILE A 38 -1.94 9.18 -6.05
N ALA A 39 -1.36 9.17 -4.85
CA ALA A 39 -1.72 8.20 -3.80
C ALA A 39 -3.20 8.27 -3.40
N SER A 40 -3.80 9.46 -3.37
CA SER A 40 -5.23 9.61 -3.11
C SER A 40 -6.08 9.07 -4.27
N GLN A 41 -5.65 9.23 -5.52
CA GLN A 41 -6.33 8.66 -6.69
C GLN A 41 -6.18 7.13 -6.78
N VAL A 42 -4.97 6.61 -6.55
CA VAL A 42 -4.69 5.17 -6.66
C VAL A 42 -5.08 4.40 -5.42
N GLY A 43 -5.22 5.03 -4.25
CA GLY A 43 -5.62 4.39 -2.99
C GLY A 43 -6.81 3.42 -3.11
N PRO A 44 -7.96 3.82 -3.67
CA PRO A 44 -9.09 2.92 -3.89
C PRO A 44 -8.81 1.83 -4.95
N MET A 45 -8.04 2.12 -6.00
CA MET A 45 -7.66 1.13 -7.01
C MET A 45 -6.74 0.05 -6.43
N LEU A 46 -5.68 0.45 -5.71
CA LEU A 46 -4.75 -0.44 -5.02
C LEU A 46 -5.51 -1.28 -3.99
N LYS A 47 -6.41 -0.68 -3.20
CA LYS A 47 -7.28 -1.41 -2.26
C LYS A 47 -8.06 -2.52 -2.98
N SER A 48 -8.72 -2.19 -4.10
CA SER A 48 -9.50 -3.19 -4.84
C SER A 48 -8.62 -4.30 -5.41
N GLN A 49 -7.42 -3.97 -5.89
CA GLN A 49 -6.46 -4.96 -6.38
C GLN A 49 -5.96 -5.86 -5.25
N VAL A 50 -5.63 -5.33 -4.08
CA VAL A 50 -5.19 -6.13 -2.93
C VAL A 50 -6.29 -7.05 -2.43
N ILE A 51 -7.54 -6.55 -2.33
CA ILE A 51 -8.68 -7.37 -1.90
C ILE A 51 -8.98 -8.45 -2.95
N SER A 52 -8.87 -8.15 -4.24
CA SER A 52 -9.08 -9.13 -5.31
C SER A 52 -7.96 -10.18 -5.38
N ALA A 53 -6.71 -9.73 -5.32
CA ALA A 53 -5.53 -10.60 -5.34
C ALA A 53 -5.32 -11.35 -4.01
N GLN A 54 -5.97 -10.90 -2.93
CA GLN A 54 -5.74 -11.39 -1.56
C GLN A 54 -4.26 -11.38 -1.16
N SER A 55 -3.48 -10.47 -1.74
CA SER A 55 -2.02 -10.45 -1.61
C SER A 55 -1.48 -9.04 -1.77
N ALA A 56 -0.29 -8.81 -1.22
CA ALA A 56 0.45 -7.57 -1.43
C ALA A 56 1.13 -7.50 -2.80
N GLN A 57 1.11 -8.57 -3.59
CA GLN A 57 1.53 -8.53 -5.00
C GLN A 57 0.42 -7.89 -5.86
N ILE A 58 0.47 -6.58 -5.96
CA ILE A 58 -0.34 -5.82 -6.93
C ILE A 58 0.57 -5.18 -7.97
N ASN A 59 0.04 -4.96 -9.17
CA ASN A 59 0.80 -4.31 -10.23
C ASN A 59 0.87 -2.81 -9.96
N GLY A 60 2.06 -2.21 -10.13
CA GLY A 60 2.22 -0.76 -10.07
C GLY A 60 1.28 -0.07 -11.06
N VAL A 61 0.61 1.01 -10.63
CA VAL A 61 -0.22 1.82 -11.53
C VAL A 61 0.69 2.73 -12.36
N SER A 62 0.48 2.81 -13.66
CA SER A 62 1.24 3.70 -14.56
C SER A 62 1.14 5.15 -14.07
N GLY A 63 2.29 5.77 -13.78
CA GLY A 63 2.38 7.12 -13.19
C GLY A 63 2.47 7.14 -11.66
N ALA A 64 2.32 5.98 -11.00
CA ALA A 64 2.37 5.82 -9.55
C ALA A 64 3.28 4.66 -9.12
N THR A 65 4.22 4.24 -9.98
CA THR A 65 5.09 3.07 -9.73
C THR A 65 5.77 3.16 -8.36
N TYR A 66 6.30 4.32 -8.00
CA TYR A 66 6.97 4.55 -6.72
C TYR A 66 6.02 4.44 -5.52
N THR A 67 4.86 5.10 -5.59
CA THR A 67 3.83 5.03 -4.55
C THR A 67 3.33 3.60 -4.36
N ALA A 68 3.11 2.88 -5.46
CA ALA A 68 2.71 1.49 -5.43
C ALA A 68 3.81 0.61 -4.80
N GLN A 69 5.09 0.82 -5.14
CA GLN A 69 6.20 0.08 -4.54
C GLN A 69 6.26 0.29 -3.02
N ALA A 70 6.22 1.54 -2.55
CA ALA A 70 6.24 1.87 -1.12
C ALA A 70 5.03 1.29 -0.37
N TYR A 71 3.86 1.34 -1.02
CA TYR A 71 2.63 0.74 -0.52
C TYR A 71 2.79 -0.78 -0.38
N ILE A 72 3.28 -1.46 -1.42
CA ILE A 72 3.49 -2.91 -1.44
C ILE A 72 4.47 -3.33 -0.36
N THR A 73 5.60 -2.64 -0.21
CA THR A 73 6.59 -2.94 0.84
C THR A 73 5.99 -2.79 2.24
N SER A 74 5.26 -1.70 2.48
CA SER A 74 4.61 -1.45 3.77
C SER A 74 3.49 -2.46 4.05
N LEU A 75 2.76 -2.85 3.00
CA LEU A 75 1.71 -3.86 3.05
C LEU A 75 2.29 -5.25 3.33
N GLN A 76 3.38 -5.64 2.66
CA GLN A 76 4.10 -6.88 2.91
C GLN A 76 4.62 -6.94 4.34
N ALA A 77 5.20 -5.84 4.84
CA ALA A 77 5.65 -5.77 6.23
C ALA A 77 4.48 -5.92 7.22
N ALA A 78 3.32 -5.31 6.93
CA ALA A 78 2.11 -5.45 7.74
C ALA A 78 1.56 -6.89 7.70
N LEU A 79 1.47 -7.51 6.53
CA LEU A 79 1.02 -8.90 6.37
C LEU A 79 1.97 -9.89 7.04
N ALA A 80 3.29 -9.67 6.91
CA ALA A 80 4.31 -10.47 7.58
C ALA A 80 4.20 -10.36 9.10
N LYS A 81 3.95 -9.15 9.64
CA LYS A 81 3.67 -8.95 11.07
C LYS A 81 2.39 -9.65 11.52
N LEU A 82 1.38 -9.72 10.65
CA LEU A 82 0.12 -10.43 10.91
C LEU A 82 0.22 -11.95 10.74
N GLN A 83 1.43 -12.48 10.44
CA GLN A 83 1.69 -13.88 10.12
C GLN A 83 0.77 -14.44 9.03
N PHE A 84 0.35 -13.58 8.09
CA PHE A 84 -0.42 -14.00 6.94
C PHE A 84 0.52 -14.76 6.00
N LYS A 85 0.30 -16.06 5.84
CA LYS A 85 1.17 -17.00 5.11
C LYS A 85 0.46 -17.54 3.87
#